data_AF-A0A2J8AJ41-F1
#
_entry.id   AF-A0A2J8AJ41-F1
#
_cell.length_a   1.000
_cell.length_b   1.000
_cell.length_c   1.000
_cell.angle_alpha   90.00
_cell.angle_beta   90.00
_cell.angle_gamma   90.00
#
_symmetry.space_group_name_H-M   'P 1'
#
loop_
_entity.id
_entity.type
_entity.pdbx_description
1 polymer ?
#
loop_
_entity_poly.entity_id
_entity_poly.type
_entity_poly.pdbx_seq_one_letter_code
_entity_poly.pdbx_strand_id
1 'polypeptide(L)'
;MKVLIVKTTRALQILGEADLDEFDVVLCTSTYYNRVIQLANANHVKFTRAIFDEIDNMNIPGCMKPDAVFIWFVTASYNNLINPRGCGKWNSRLNRHILSATGIRSMGFVKTLFIDMSYSMNHAMMKTLVVKNKDAFVIQSMSLSPITQVIVRCRTPMTINLLNGLVDKMLINFLNAGDIASALQFINPANKDTEENIVAALIDKYNRALRALDAKHAYMQSTGDMESGDDNVAELTRIVRKQQEMRGKIDCIRSRITTSNMCCICYEDLANKSVVPCCSNSYCLKCISTWLSQKAECPMCKAPLRVIDLLVVQGPSTLHNMESHPADLSDINSKAKNLEIILQRRSKDAKVLIFSSFDRALSNVGQVLASNNIKYSYLKGNQHQISSVLKQHSQGDLDVLLVNPANYGCGINMEKTTDIIMLHKFDTEIERQVIGRAHRYGRGSELRVWYLLYENECPVSS
;
A
#
# COMPACT_ATOMS: atom_id res chain seq x y z
N MET A 1 21.67 24.90 -24.86
CA MET A 1 22.41 23.89 -24.09
C MET A 1 22.11 22.51 -24.66
N LYS A 2 22.99 22.00 -25.52
CA LYS A 2 22.97 20.63 -26.03
C LYS A 2 23.60 19.71 -24.97
N VAL A 3 22.81 18.75 -24.47
CA VAL A 3 23.25 17.83 -23.41
C VAL A 3 23.26 16.40 -23.96
N LEU A 4 24.39 15.73 -23.81
CA LEU A 4 24.53 14.32 -24.12
C LEU A 4 24.42 13.48 -22.85
N ILE A 5 23.58 12.45 -22.86
CA ILE A 5 23.38 11.55 -21.71
C ILE A 5 23.83 10.12 -22.07
N VAL A 6 24.95 9.70 -21.51
CA VAL A 6 25.55 8.37 -21.71
C VAL A 6 25.18 7.43 -20.58
N LYS A 7 24.14 6.62 -20.82
CA LYS A 7 23.63 5.61 -19.86
C LYS A 7 23.46 4.21 -20.45
N THR A 8 23.72 4.04 -21.75
CA THR A 8 23.62 2.77 -22.47
C THR A 8 24.75 2.63 -23.49
N THR A 9 25.07 1.41 -23.89
CA THR A 9 26.06 1.13 -24.95
C THR A 9 25.70 1.79 -26.28
N ARG A 10 24.41 1.94 -26.61
CA ARG A 10 23.97 2.65 -27.82
C ARG A 10 24.29 4.14 -27.76
N ALA A 11 24.11 4.78 -26.60
CA ALA A 11 24.51 6.19 -26.42
C ALA A 11 26.03 6.37 -26.51
N LEU A 12 26.80 5.35 -26.13
CA LEU A 12 28.26 5.34 -26.27
C LEU A 12 28.70 5.17 -27.74
N GLN A 13 27.98 4.40 -28.55
CA GLN A 13 28.27 4.31 -29.99
C GLN A 13 28.06 5.65 -30.70
N ILE A 14 26.99 6.37 -30.34
CA ILE A 14 26.76 7.74 -30.80
C ILE A 14 27.92 8.66 -30.40
N LEU A 15 28.50 8.48 -29.20
CA LEU A 15 29.69 9.23 -28.75
C LEU A 15 30.95 8.95 -29.61
N GLY A 16 31.08 7.74 -30.15
CA GLY A 16 32.23 7.36 -30.97
C GLY A 16 32.17 7.89 -32.41
N GLU A 17 30.97 8.19 -32.89
CA GLU A 17 30.72 8.73 -34.23
C GLU A 17 30.44 10.24 -34.24
N ALA A 18 30.04 10.82 -33.10
CA ALA A 18 29.71 12.23 -32.97
C ALA A 18 30.92 13.08 -32.56
N ASP A 19 30.94 14.32 -33.06
CA ASP A 19 31.86 15.34 -32.58
C ASP A 19 31.43 15.80 -31.18
N LEU A 20 32.30 15.56 -30.18
CA LEU A 20 32.07 15.90 -28.79
C LEU A 20 31.99 17.42 -28.57
N ASP A 21 32.59 18.22 -29.46
CA ASP A 21 32.55 19.68 -29.41
C ASP A 21 31.16 20.24 -29.75
N GLU A 22 30.25 19.43 -30.31
CA GLU A 22 28.86 19.84 -30.54
C GLU A 22 28.02 19.92 -29.27
N PHE A 23 28.49 19.36 -28.15
CA PHE A 23 27.72 19.29 -26.91
C PHE A 23 28.28 20.22 -25.85
N ASP A 24 27.39 20.99 -25.22
CA ASP A 24 27.75 21.88 -24.12
C ASP A 24 28.02 21.09 -22.82
N VAL A 25 27.34 19.94 -22.65
CA VAL A 25 27.42 19.12 -21.44
C VAL A 25 27.36 17.63 -21.78
N VAL A 26 28.27 16.85 -21.22
CA VAL A 26 28.25 15.39 -21.26
C VAL A 26 27.96 14.85 -19.86
N LEU A 27 26.82 14.17 -19.71
CA LEU A 27 26.42 13.49 -18.49
C LEU A 27 26.56 11.98 -18.68
N CYS A 28 27.27 11.30 -17.77
CA CYS A 28 27.42 9.85 -17.82
C CYS A 28 27.23 9.22 -16.45
N THR A 29 26.82 7.95 -16.42
CA THR A 29 26.82 7.19 -15.16
C THR A 29 28.23 6.69 -14.82
N SER A 30 28.48 6.39 -13.54
CA SER A 30 29.76 5.85 -13.07
C SER A 30 30.24 4.63 -13.85
N THR A 31 29.30 3.80 -14.35
CA THR A 31 29.59 2.61 -15.16
C THR A 31 30.21 2.94 -16.52
N TYR A 32 29.80 4.04 -17.16
CA TYR A 32 30.27 4.43 -18.49
C TYR A 32 31.41 5.45 -18.45
N TYR A 33 31.65 6.06 -17.29
CA TYR A 33 32.64 7.13 -17.10
C TYR A 33 33.99 6.83 -17.75
N ASN A 34 34.64 5.72 -17.44
CA ASN A 34 35.97 5.41 -17.98
C ASN A 34 35.96 5.32 -19.51
N ARG A 35 34.89 4.79 -20.13
CA ARG A 35 34.78 4.70 -21.59
C ARG A 35 34.60 6.08 -22.23
N VAL A 36 33.83 6.96 -21.58
CA VAL A 36 33.67 8.35 -22.01
C VAL A 36 35.01 9.08 -21.97
N ILE A 37 35.78 8.93 -20.88
CA ILE A 37 37.10 9.55 -20.78
C ILE A 37 38.10 8.98 -21.79
N GLN A 38 38.07 7.66 -22.06
CA GLN A 38 38.92 7.07 -23.10
C GLN A 38 38.63 7.66 -24.48
N LEU A 39 37.35 7.80 -24.85
CA LEU A 39 36.95 8.38 -26.13
C LEU A 39 37.27 9.87 -26.22
N ALA A 40 36.99 10.63 -25.16
CA ALA A 40 37.34 12.04 -25.09
C ALA A 40 38.85 12.25 -25.28
N ASN A 41 39.68 11.44 -24.62
CA ASN A 41 41.13 11.50 -24.76
C ASN A 41 41.60 11.12 -26.17
N ALA A 42 40.98 10.10 -26.79
CA ALA A 42 41.29 9.68 -28.15
C ALA A 42 40.95 10.76 -29.19
N ASN A 43 39.90 11.54 -28.94
CA ASN A 43 39.47 12.67 -29.76
C ASN A 43 40.09 14.02 -29.33
N HIS A 44 41.06 14.01 -28.41
CA HIS A 44 41.74 15.23 -27.90
C HIS A 44 40.79 16.29 -27.30
N VAL A 45 39.68 15.84 -26.73
CA VAL A 45 38.67 16.71 -26.11
C VAL A 45 39.10 17.09 -24.71
N LYS A 46 39.08 18.40 -24.42
CA LYS A 46 39.40 18.95 -23.11
C LYS A 46 38.18 19.59 -22.47
N PHE A 47 37.82 19.13 -21.28
CA PHE A 47 36.69 19.67 -20.55
C PHE A 47 37.07 20.98 -19.84
N THR A 48 36.21 21.98 -19.91
CA THR A 48 36.37 23.17 -19.04
C THR A 48 36.16 22.80 -17.57
N ARG A 49 35.22 21.91 -17.29
CA ARG A 49 34.91 21.42 -15.93
C ARG A 49 34.54 19.95 -15.96
N ALA A 50 35.04 19.19 -14.98
CA ALA A 50 34.52 17.87 -14.64
C ALA A 50 33.84 17.93 -13.28
N ILE A 51 32.64 17.39 -13.15
CA ILE A 51 31.87 17.39 -11.89
C ILE A 51 31.58 15.94 -11.52
N PHE A 52 32.05 15.53 -10.34
CA PHE A 52 31.75 14.24 -9.75
C PHE A 52 30.69 14.44 -8.66
N ASP A 53 29.48 13.94 -8.91
CA ASP A 53 28.38 13.98 -7.95
C ASP A 53 28.36 12.72 -7.06
N GLU A 54 28.04 12.89 -5.78
CA GLU A 54 28.09 11.83 -4.75
C GLU A 54 29.39 10.98 -4.77
N ILE A 55 30.54 11.64 -4.91
CA ILE A 55 31.80 10.94 -5.22
C ILE A 55 32.21 9.86 -4.20
N ASP A 56 31.85 10.01 -2.92
CA ASP A 56 32.18 9.04 -1.88
C ASP A 56 31.31 7.77 -1.95
N ASN A 57 30.13 7.86 -2.56
CA ASN A 57 29.25 6.72 -2.85
C ASN A 57 29.50 6.09 -4.22
N MET A 58 30.17 6.81 -5.14
CA MET A 58 30.46 6.27 -6.47
C MET A 58 31.51 5.15 -6.43
N ASN A 59 31.24 4.09 -7.19
CA ASN A 59 32.20 3.02 -7.44
C ASN A 59 32.58 2.99 -8.93
N ILE A 60 33.73 3.58 -9.24
CA ILE A 60 34.33 3.55 -10.57
C ILE A 60 35.63 2.75 -10.47
N PRO A 61 35.66 1.48 -10.90
CA PRO A 61 36.87 0.66 -10.87
C PRO A 61 37.94 1.26 -11.78
N GLY A 62 39.13 1.56 -11.24
CA GLY A 62 40.21 2.16 -12.02
C GLY A 62 39.81 3.50 -12.63
N CYS A 63 39.18 4.38 -11.84
CA CYS A 63 38.73 5.70 -12.25
C CYS A 63 39.84 6.46 -12.98
N MET A 64 39.61 6.78 -14.25
CA MET A 64 40.55 7.53 -15.08
C MET A 64 40.51 9.02 -14.75
N LYS A 65 41.65 9.69 -14.81
CA LYS A 65 41.72 11.15 -14.67
C LYS A 65 41.13 11.80 -15.93
N PRO A 66 40.14 12.71 -15.81
CA PRO A 66 39.64 13.46 -16.96
C PRO A 66 40.64 14.56 -17.33
N ASP A 67 40.80 14.85 -18.63
CA ASP A 67 41.48 16.07 -19.07
C ASP A 67 40.51 17.25 -18.90
N ALA A 68 40.59 17.90 -17.75
CA ALA A 68 39.73 19.01 -17.39
C ALA A 68 40.53 20.16 -16.77
N VAL A 69 40.13 21.41 -17.07
CA VAL A 69 40.73 22.61 -16.48
C VAL A 69 40.45 22.68 -14.97
N PHE A 70 39.22 22.34 -14.55
CA PHE A 70 38.84 22.32 -13.14
C PHE A 70 37.97 21.11 -12.81
N ILE A 71 38.15 20.54 -11.61
CA ILE A 71 37.41 19.36 -11.16
C ILE A 71 36.66 19.68 -9.87
N TRP A 72 35.34 19.49 -9.89
CA TRP A 72 34.48 19.59 -8.72
C TRP A 72 34.17 18.21 -8.16
N PHE A 73 34.29 18.07 -6.84
CA PHE A 73 33.88 16.89 -6.08
C PHE A 73 32.72 17.28 -5.17
N VAL A 74 31.52 16.77 -5.47
CA VAL A 74 30.29 17.08 -4.74
C VAL A 74 29.94 15.87 -3.86
N THR A 75 29.67 16.12 -2.58
CA THR A 75 29.29 15.09 -1.61
C THR A 75 28.63 15.71 -0.38
N ALA A 76 27.66 15.00 0.21
CA ALA A 76 27.12 15.33 1.53
C ALA A 76 28.07 14.94 2.69
N SER A 77 29.05 14.07 2.42
CA SER A 77 29.91 13.43 3.42
C SER A 77 31.39 13.71 3.13
N TYR A 78 31.76 14.99 3.00
CA TYR A 78 33.14 15.40 2.67
C TYR A 78 34.22 14.85 3.64
N ASN A 79 33.84 14.47 4.86
CA ASN A 79 34.72 13.77 5.81
C ASN A 79 35.31 12.47 5.25
N ASN A 80 34.59 11.76 4.37
CA ASN A 80 35.08 10.57 3.68
C ASN A 80 36.22 10.90 2.69
N LEU A 81 36.21 12.11 2.11
CA LEU A 81 37.26 12.57 1.20
C LEU A 81 38.51 13.02 1.96
N ILE A 82 38.30 13.69 3.10
CA ILE A 82 39.38 14.09 4.00
C ILE A 82 40.07 12.88 4.65
N ASN A 83 39.34 11.79 4.87
CA ASN A 83 39.85 10.55 5.43
C ASN A 83 39.74 9.42 4.41
N PRO A 84 40.52 9.42 3.32
CA PRO A 84 40.30 8.54 2.16
C PRO A 84 40.48 7.05 2.47
N ARG A 85 41.19 6.70 3.56
CA ARG A 85 41.35 5.32 4.08
C ARG A 85 40.26 4.91 5.09
N GLY A 86 39.34 5.81 5.41
CA GLY A 86 38.47 5.68 6.55
C GLY A 86 39.20 5.98 7.86
N CYS A 87 38.42 6.31 8.89
CA CYS A 87 38.94 6.48 10.23
C CYS A 87 37.88 6.09 11.26
N GLY A 88 38.34 5.60 12.41
CA GLY A 88 37.48 5.22 13.52
C GLY A 88 38.08 5.68 14.83
N LYS A 89 37.24 5.87 15.84
CA LYS A 89 37.67 6.19 17.21
C LYS A 89 37.12 5.14 18.15
N TRP A 90 37.93 4.75 19.13
CA TRP A 90 37.43 3.94 20.23
C TRP A 90 36.42 4.74 21.04
N ASN A 91 35.25 4.17 21.31
CA ASN A 91 34.27 4.77 22.21
C ASN A 91 34.24 3.97 23.51
N SER A 92 34.82 4.54 24.56
CA SER A 92 34.93 3.91 25.87
C SER A 92 33.58 3.65 26.55
N ARG A 93 32.51 4.41 26.22
CA ARG A 93 31.16 4.18 26.77
C ARG A 93 30.46 2.99 26.14
N LEU A 94 30.72 2.74 24.86
CA LEU A 94 30.09 1.64 24.09
C LEU A 94 31.03 0.43 23.95
N ASN A 95 32.23 0.49 24.53
CA ASN A 95 33.29 -0.52 24.47
C ASN A 95 33.56 -1.05 23.05
N ARG A 96 33.53 -0.16 22.05
CA ARG A 96 33.72 -0.52 20.63
C ARG A 96 34.35 0.60 19.82
N HIS A 97 35.01 0.25 18.72
CA HIS A 97 35.38 1.22 17.69
C HIS A 97 34.14 1.74 16.95
N ILE A 98 34.02 3.06 16.84
CA ILE A 98 32.99 3.73 16.03
C ILE A 98 33.69 4.30 14.80
N LEU A 99 33.24 3.89 13.62
CA LEU A 99 33.68 4.51 12.36
C LEU A 99 33.24 5.97 12.34
N SER A 100 34.20 6.87 12.18
CA SER A 100 33.98 8.31 11.98
C SER A 100 33.94 8.68 10.50
N ALA A 101 34.58 7.89 9.63
CA ALA A 101 34.50 7.99 8.18
C ALA A 101 34.76 6.61 7.55
N THR A 102 34.04 6.27 6.49
CA THR A 102 34.25 5.01 5.75
C THR A 102 35.37 5.13 4.71
N GLY A 103 35.74 6.36 4.34
CA GLY A 103 36.72 6.63 3.29
C GLY A 103 36.17 6.47 1.87
N ILE A 104 37.05 6.59 0.89
CA ILE A 104 36.70 6.57 -0.53
C ILE A 104 36.67 5.13 -1.05
N ARG A 105 35.52 4.73 -1.59
CA ARG A 105 35.30 3.40 -2.16
C ARG A 105 35.85 3.23 -3.57
N SER A 106 35.72 4.25 -4.43
CA SER A 106 36.26 4.20 -5.80
C SER A 106 37.78 3.96 -5.80
N MET A 107 38.27 3.13 -6.71
CA MET A 107 39.72 2.91 -6.91
C MET A 107 40.21 3.71 -8.12
N GLY A 108 41.47 4.13 -8.14
CA GLY A 108 42.06 4.92 -9.24
C GLY A 108 42.21 6.40 -8.89
N PHE A 109 42.10 7.28 -9.91
CA PHE A 109 42.44 8.70 -9.85
C PHE A 109 41.95 9.41 -8.58
N VAL A 110 40.64 9.31 -8.28
CA VAL A 110 40.03 10.04 -7.15
C VAL A 110 40.66 9.62 -5.82
N LYS A 111 40.78 8.32 -5.58
CA LYS A 111 41.33 7.83 -4.32
C LYS A 111 42.82 8.13 -4.20
N THR A 112 43.59 7.97 -5.27
CA THR A 112 45.00 8.34 -5.30
C THR A 112 45.18 9.82 -4.99
N LEU A 113 44.42 10.70 -5.65
CA LEU A 113 44.45 12.14 -5.44
C LEU A 113 44.22 12.52 -3.97
N PHE A 114 43.15 12.01 -3.34
CA PHE A 114 42.86 12.33 -1.95
C PHE A 114 43.83 11.68 -0.95
N ILE A 115 44.39 10.51 -1.27
CA ILE A 115 45.46 9.91 -0.46
C ILE A 115 46.72 10.78 -0.52
N ASP A 116 47.15 11.19 -1.71
CA ASP A 116 48.35 12.01 -1.89
C ASP A 116 48.19 13.39 -1.24
N MET A 117 47.01 14.00 -1.35
CA MET A 117 46.66 15.21 -0.61
C MET A 117 46.69 14.99 0.91
N SER A 118 46.23 13.84 1.41
CA SER A 118 46.26 13.56 2.85
C SER A 118 47.68 13.42 3.42
N TYR A 119 48.67 13.09 2.58
CA TYR A 119 50.08 13.04 2.96
C TYR A 119 50.77 14.40 2.85
N SER A 120 50.37 15.23 1.89
CA SER A 120 51.01 16.51 1.60
C SER A 120 50.37 17.70 2.34
N MET A 121 49.12 17.55 2.79
CA MET A 121 48.34 18.61 3.42
C MET A 121 47.75 18.15 4.75
N ASN A 122 47.77 19.02 5.76
CA ASN A 122 47.09 18.76 7.01
C ASN A 122 45.56 18.96 6.87
N HIS A 123 44.80 18.47 7.86
CA HIS A 123 43.34 18.56 7.86
C HIS A 123 42.80 20.01 7.81
N ALA A 124 43.53 21.00 8.34
CA ALA A 124 43.08 22.38 8.32
C ALA A 124 43.15 22.96 6.91
N MET A 125 44.24 22.67 6.18
CA MET A 125 44.39 23.05 4.78
C MET A 125 43.40 22.32 3.87
N MET A 126 43.13 21.04 4.13
CA MET A 126 42.09 20.32 3.37
C MET A 126 40.70 20.94 3.54
N LYS A 127 40.39 21.49 4.72
CA LYS A 127 39.10 22.16 4.98
C LYS A 127 38.94 23.48 4.24
N THR A 128 40.02 24.21 3.93
CA THR A 128 39.91 25.47 3.17
C THR A 128 39.56 25.25 1.70
N LEU A 129 39.75 24.04 1.18
CA LEU A 129 39.32 23.63 -0.16
C LEU A 129 37.83 23.27 -0.22
N VAL A 130 37.15 23.18 0.92
CA VAL A 130 35.74 22.78 0.99
C VAL A 130 34.83 24.00 0.92
N VAL A 131 34.01 24.05 -0.13
CA VAL A 131 32.91 25.01 -0.23
C VAL A 131 31.65 24.37 0.35
N LYS A 132 31.22 24.83 1.53
CA LYS A 132 30.02 24.32 2.22
C LYS A 132 28.95 25.42 2.31
N ASN A 133 27.72 25.09 1.97
CA ASN A 133 26.57 25.95 2.26
C ASN A 133 26.40 26.16 3.78
N LYS A 134 25.83 27.31 4.18
CA LYS A 134 25.50 27.55 5.58
C LYS A 134 24.52 26.49 6.08
N ASP A 135 24.74 25.96 7.28
CA ASP A 135 23.88 24.90 7.85
C ASP A 135 22.41 25.33 7.92
N ALA A 136 22.15 26.59 8.25
CA ALA A 136 20.79 27.16 8.24
C ALA A 136 20.12 27.07 6.85
N PHE A 137 20.86 27.35 5.77
CA PHE A 137 20.36 27.23 4.40
C PHE A 137 20.07 25.76 4.05
N VAL A 138 20.96 24.84 4.44
CA VAL A 138 20.75 23.40 4.22
C VAL A 138 19.49 22.93 4.95
N ILE A 139 19.35 23.26 6.23
CA ILE A 139 18.17 22.90 7.03
C ILE A 139 16.88 23.48 6.42
N GLN A 140 16.90 24.75 6.00
CA GLN A 140 15.75 25.38 5.34
C GLN A 140 15.44 24.72 3.99
N SER A 141 16.47 24.34 3.21
CA SER A 141 16.26 23.62 1.94
C SER A 141 15.68 22.21 2.13
N MET A 142 15.76 21.67 3.36
CA MET A 142 15.18 20.40 3.77
C MET A 142 13.80 20.56 4.42
N SER A 143 13.24 21.77 4.51
CA SER A 143 11.89 21.96 5.04
C SER A 143 10.85 21.48 4.03
N LEU A 144 10.25 20.32 4.31
CA LEU A 144 9.09 19.80 3.59
C LEU A 144 7.83 20.48 4.11
N SER A 145 6.93 20.89 3.22
CA SER A 145 5.58 21.31 3.62
C SER A 145 4.90 20.19 4.42
N PRO A 146 4.11 20.52 5.46
CA PRO A 146 3.43 19.50 6.25
C PRO A 146 2.47 18.68 5.36
N ILE A 147 2.33 17.41 5.70
CA ILE A 147 1.35 16.52 5.06
C ILE A 147 0.02 16.75 5.76
N THR A 148 -1.04 17.04 5.00
CA THR A 148 -2.40 17.11 5.54
C THR A 148 -3.01 15.72 5.50
N GLN A 149 -3.25 15.11 6.66
CA GLN A 149 -3.92 13.81 6.76
C GLN A 149 -5.40 14.02 7.08
N VAL A 150 -6.28 13.38 6.30
CA VAL A 150 -7.73 13.46 6.47
C VAL A 150 -8.30 12.05 6.57
N ILE A 151 -8.88 11.71 7.71
CA ILE A 151 -9.58 10.44 7.91
C ILE A 151 -11.06 10.65 7.59
N VAL A 152 -11.55 9.94 6.56
CA VAL A 152 -12.96 9.90 6.19
C VAL A 152 -13.54 8.59 6.70
N ARG A 153 -14.28 8.69 7.81
CA ARG A 153 -15.06 7.57 8.33
C ARG A 153 -16.16 7.26 7.33
N CYS A 154 -16.28 5.99 6.96
CA CYS A 154 -17.27 5.50 6.01
C CYS A 154 -18.22 4.54 6.72
N ARG A 155 -19.46 4.43 6.24
CA ARG A 155 -20.46 3.51 6.79
C ARG A 155 -19.94 2.10 6.74
N THR A 156 -19.69 1.51 7.92
CA THR A 156 -19.19 0.15 8.03
C THR A 156 -20.26 -0.84 7.57
N PRO A 157 -19.99 -1.67 6.54
CA PRO A 157 -20.88 -2.74 6.14
C PRO A 157 -21.22 -3.66 7.30
N MET A 158 -22.48 -4.08 7.39
CA MET A 158 -22.94 -4.91 8.49
C MET A 158 -22.18 -6.25 8.58
N THR A 159 -21.75 -6.80 7.43
CA THR A 159 -20.89 -7.99 7.36
C THR A 159 -19.57 -7.80 8.13
N ILE A 160 -18.96 -6.62 8.08
CA ILE A 160 -17.73 -6.32 8.83
C ILE A 160 -18.04 -6.22 10.31
N ASN A 161 -19.10 -5.51 10.70
CA ASN A 161 -19.54 -5.42 12.11
C ASN A 161 -19.78 -6.81 12.72
N LEU A 162 -20.40 -7.71 11.95
CA LEU A 162 -20.70 -9.05 12.39
C LEU A 162 -19.45 -9.90 12.61
N LEU A 163 -18.50 -9.83 11.67
CA LEU A 163 -17.35 -10.73 11.63
C LEU A 163 -16.12 -10.20 12.38
N ASN A 164 -16.07 -8.89 12.65
CA ASN A 164 -14.94 -8.27 13.32
C ASN A 164 -14.67 -8.93 14.69
N GLY A 165 -13.39 -9.28 14.92
CA GLY A 165 -12.92 -9.98 16.12
C GLY A 165 -13.23 -11.49 16.18
N LEU A 166 -13.99 -12.05 15.23
CA LEU A 166 -14.33 -13.48 15.21
C LEU A 166 -13.57 -14.25 14.12
N VAL A 167 -13.13 -13.54 13.08
CA VAL A 167 -12.49 -14.13 11.90
C VAL A 167 -11.02 -13.77 11.79
N ASP A 168 -10.34 -14.49 10.89
CA ASP A 168 -8.94 -14.22 10.55
C ASP A 168 -8.74 -12.78 10.04
N LYS A 169 -7.61 -12.17 10.41
CA LYS A 169 -7.26 -10.79 10.01
C LYS A 169 -7.20 -10.63 8.49
N MET A 170 -6.79 -11.65 7.75
CA MET A 170 -6.76 -11.61 6.30
C MET A 170 -8.17 -11.48 5.71
N LEU A 171 -9.14 -12.21 6.28
CA LEU A 171 -10.53 -12.15 5.86
C LEU A 171 -11.12 -10.76 6.07
N ILE A 172 -10.91 -10.16 7.25
CA ILE A 172 -11.42 -8.81 7.52
C ILE A 172 -10.76 -7.76 6.61
N ASN A 173 -9.48 -7.93 6.26
CA ASN A 173 -8.78 -7.03 5.33
C ASN A 173 -9.36 -7.07 3.91
N PHE A 174 -9.73 -8.26 3.40
CA PHE A 174 -10.43 -8.37 2.11
C PHE A 174 -11.75 -7.59 2.13
N LEU A 175 -12.54 -7.74 3.20
CA LEU A 175 -13.82 -7.04 3.35
C LEU A 175 -13.64 -5.53 3.50
N ASN A 176 -12.65 -5.10 4.30
CA ASN A 176 -12.33 -3.68 4.49
C ASN A 176 -11.96 -3.01 3.16
N ALA A 177 -11.27 -3.72 2.27
CA ALA A 177 -10.96 -3.25 0.93
C ALA A 177 -12.14 -3.33 -0.07
N GLY A 178 -13.26 -3.96 0.30
CA GLY A 178 -14.39 -4.19 -0.60
C GLY A 178 -14.18 -5.34 -1.59
N ASP A 179 -13.24 -6.25 -1.32
CA ASP A 179 -12.96 -7.44 -2.14
C ASP A 179 -13.73 -8.67 -1.60
N ILE A 180 -15.04 -8.66 -1.83
CA ILE A 180 -15.97 -9.72 -1.41
C ILE A 180 -15.61 -11.07 -2.06
N ALA A 181 -15.21 -11.06 -3.33
CA ALA A 181 -14.90 -12.28 -4.06
C ALA A 181 -13.64 -12.99 -3.51
N SER A 182 -12.59 -12.24 -3.15
CA SER A 182 -11.41 -12.84 -2.52
C SER A 182 -11.71 -13.32 -1.11
N ALA A 183 -12.58 -12.63 -0.36
CA ALA A 183 -13.05 -13.08 0.93
C ALA A 183 -13.81 -14.42 0.84
N LEU A 184 -14.69 -14.59 -0.16
CA LEU A 184 -15.41 -15.83 -0.40
C LEU A 184 -14.46 -16.98 -0.77
N GLN A 185 -13.52 -16.74 -1.68
CA GLN A 185 -12.51 -17.72 -2.06
C GLN A 185 -11.65 -18.20 -0.87
N PHE A 186 -11.37 -17.30 0.08
CA PHE A 186 -10.63 -17.65 1.30
C PHE A 186 -11.45 -18.53 2.28
N ILE A 187 -12.78 -18.38 2.29
CA ILE A 187 -13.67 -19.19 3.14
C ILE A 187 -13.97 -20.53 2.49
N ASN A 188 -14.32 -20.54 1.20
CA ASN A 188 -14.75 -21.72 0.45
C ASN A 188 -14.02 -21.79 -0.91
N PRO A 189 -12.87 -22.48 -0.99
CA PRO A 189 -12.10 -22.59 -2.23
C PRO A 189 -12.79 -23.37 -3.36
N ALA A 190 -13.84 -24.14 -3.05
CA ALA A 190 -14.45 -25.12 -3.96
C ALA A 190 -15.66 -24.59 -4.77
N ASN A 191 -16.32 -23.50 -4.34
CA ASN A 191 -17.47 -22.91 -5.05
C ASN A 191 -17.09 -21.54 -5.61
N LYS A 192 -16.85 -21.44 -6.92
CA LYS A 192 -16.42 -20.20 -7.58
C LYS A 192 -17.56 -19.31 -8.11
N ASP A 193 -18.81 -19.80 -8.14
CA ASP A 193 -19.82 -19.20 -9.03
C ASP A 193 -21.17 -18.83 -8.39
N THR A 194 -21.36 -18.95 -7.07
CA THR A 194 -22.60 -18.54 -6.40
C THR A 194 -22.39 -17.30 -5.53
N GLU A 195 -23.32 -16.35 -5.60
CA GLU A 195 -23.50 -15.25 -4.64
C GLU A 195 -23.95 -15.81 -3.28
N GLU A 196 -23.16 -16.72 -2.71
CA GLU A 196 -23.38 -17.24 -1.38
C GLU A 196 -22.98 -16.17 -0.36
N ASN A 197 -23.89 -15.86 0.55
CA ASN A 197 -23.64 -14.94 1.65
C ASN A 197 -22.41 -15.38 2.48
N ILE A 198 -21.42 -14.48 2.62
CA ILE A 198 -20.17 -14.69 3.37
C ILE A 198 -20.43 -15.25 4.78
N VAL A 199 -21.50 -14.78 5.43
CA VAL A 199 -21.86 -15.19 6.79
C VAL A 199 -22.33 -16.65 6.80
N ALA A 200 -23.19 -17.03 5.86
CA ALA A 200 -23.66 -18.40 5.73
C ALA A 200 -22.51 -19.36 5.37
N ALA A 201 -21.64 -18.97 4.45
CA ALA A 201 -20.45 -19.75 4.06
C ALA A 201 -19.50 -19.98 5.26
N LEU A 202 -19.34 -18.97 6.11
CA LEU A 202 -18.51 -19.06 7.31
C LEU A 202 -19.15 -19.95 8.39
N ILE A 203 -20.45 -19.81 8.62
CA ILE A 203 -21.20 -20.69 9.53
C ILE A 203 -21.08 -22.14 9.06
N ASP A 204 -21.23 -22.40 7.76
CA ASP A 204 -21.08 -23.74 7.22
C ASP A 204 -19.64 -24.28 7.37
N LYS A 205 -18.62 -23.44 7.14
CA LYS A 205 -17.22 -23.78 7.43
C LYS A 205 -17.03 -24.21 8.89
N TYR A 206 -17.55 -23.46 9.85
CA TYR A 206 -17.47 -23.83 11.27
C TYR A 206 -18.27 -25.09 11.59
N ASN A 207 -19.45 -25.28 11.01
CA ASN A 207 -20.25 -26.50 11.20
C ASN A 207 -19.54 -27.74 10.65
N ARG A 208 -18.92 -27.65 9.46
CA ARG A 208 -18.12 -28.77 8.90
C ARG A 208 -16.94 -29.12 9.78
N ALA A 209 -16.21 -28.11 10.27
CA ALA A 209 -15.12 -28.31 11.22
C ALA A 209 -15.61 -28.94 12.54
N LEU A 210 -16.76 -28.50 13.04
CA LEU A 210 -17.37 -29.04 14.25
C LEU A 210 -17.78 -30.51 14.07
N ARG A 211 -18.41 -30.88 12.94
CA ARG A 211 -18.76 -32.27 12.63
C ARG A 211 -17.53 -33.18 12.57
N ALA A 212 -16.44 -32.71 11.98
CA ALA A 212 -15.18 -33.47 11.94
C ALA A 212 -14.59 -33.69 13.34
N LEU A 213 -14.67 -32.67 14.22
CA LEU A 213 -14.25 -32.78 15.63
C LEU A 213 -15.17 -33.71 16.42
N ASP A 214 -16.49 -33.62 16.22
CA ASP A 214 -17.49 -34.47 16.87
C ASP A 214 -17.28 -35.95 16.51
N ALA A 215 -17.00 -36.25 15.24
CA ALA A 215 -16.68 -37.61 14.79
C ALA A 215 -15.38 -38.14 15.41
N LYS A 216 -14.32 -37.31 15.48
CA LYS A 216 -13.05 -37.67 16.11
C LYS A 216 -13.22 -37.93 17.62
N HIS A 217 -13.99 -37.08 18.30
CA HIS A 217 -14.32 -37.23 19.71
C HIS A 217 -15.08 -38.54 19.98
N ALA A 218 -16.12 -38.82 19.18
CA ALA A 218 -16.90 -40.06 19.30
C ALA A 218 -16.05 -41.31 19.08
N TYR A 219 -15.15 -41.29 18.08
CA TYR A 219 -14.21 -42.38 17.83
C TYR A 219 -13.29 -42.63 19.04
N MET A 220 -12.67 -41.58 19.58
CA MET A 220 -11.78 -41.68 20.75
C MET A 220 -12.49 -42.20 22.01
N GLN A 221 -13.76 -41.83 22.21
CA GLN A 221 -14.58 -42.36 23.31
C GLN A 221 -14.92 -43.83 23.11
N SER A 222 -15.09 -44.29 21.87
CA SER A 222 -15.43 -45.69 21.56
C SER A 222 -14.23 -46.65 21.61
N THR A 223 -13.01 -46.16 21.43
CA THR A 223 -11.77 -46.96 21.49
C THR A 223 -11.11 -46.99 22.88
N GLY A 224 -11.67 -46.28 23.86
CA GLY A 224 -11.08 -46.11 25.18
C GLY A 224 -11.51 -47.21 26.16
N ASP A 225 -10.95 -48.41 26.04
CA ASP A 225 -10.85 -49.35 27.16
C ASP A 225 -9.38 -49.71 27.44
N MET A 226 -8.96 -49.34 28.66
CA MET A 226 -7.99 -49.99 29.55
C MET A 226 -6.50 -49.59 29.72
N GLU A 227 -5.90 -48.64 29.00
CA GLU A 227 -4.58 -48.09 29.43
C GLU A 227 -4.49 -46.56 29.26
N SER A 228 -4.81 -45.85 30.34
CA SER A 228 -4.80 -44.39 30.45
C SER A 228 -3.38 -43.82 30.40
N GLY A 229 -2.85 -43.60 29.20
CA GLY A 229 -1.73 -42.68 29.00
C GLY A 229 -2.20 -41.23 29.15
N ASP A 230 -1.44 -40.41 29.88
CA ASP A 230 -1.67 -38.96 30.11
C ASP A 230 -1.90 -38.19 28.78
N ASP A 231 -1.25 -38.66 27.70
CA ASP A 231 -1.35 -38.10 26.35
C ASP A 231 -2.76 -38.19 25.72
N ASN A 232 -3.54 -39.24 26.00
CA ASN A 232 -4.89 -39.40 25.44
C ASN A 232 -5.90 -38.46 26.11
N VAL A 233 -5.72 -38.21 27.42
CA VAL A 233 -6.55 -37.26 28.17
C VAL A 233 -6.26 -35.83 27.74
N ALA A 234 -4.98 -35.50 27.49
CA ALA A 234 -4.57 -34.20 26.97
C ALA A 234 -5.16 -33.91 25.58
N GLU A 235 -5.13 -34.88 24.66
CA GLU A 235 -5.69 -34.72 23.31
C GLU A 235 -7.23 -34.62 23.33
N LEU A 236 -7.92 -35.41 24.16
CA LEU A 236 -9.38 -35.30 24.31
C LEU A 236 -9.79 -33.92 24.83
N THR A 237 -9.09 -33.42 25.84
CA THR A 237 -9.30 -32.06 26.39
C THR A 237 -9.10 -30.99 25.33
N ARG A 238 -8.09 -31.14 24.46
CA ARG A 238 -7.83 -30.23 23.35
C ARG A 238 -8.95 -30.22 22.31
N ILE A 239 -9.53 -31.37 22.01
CA ILE A 239 -10.66 -31.50 21.07
C ILE A 239 -11.91 -30.82 21.63
N VAL A 240 -12.26 -31.09 22.90
CA VAL A 240 -13.41 -30.48 23.57
C VAL A 240 -13.29 -28.96 23.61
N ARG A 241 -12.09 -28.43 23.94
CA ARG A 241 -11.83 -26.99 23.91
C ARG A 241 -12.08 -26.39 22.51
N LYS A 242 -11.61 -27.06 21.45
CA LYS A 242 -11.84 -26.61 20.07
C LYS A 242 -13.32 -26.67 19.67
N GLN A 243 -14.07 -27.69 20.10
CA GLN A 243 -15.51 -27.76 19.85
C GLN A 243 -16.25 -26.59 20.52
N GLN A 244 -15.94 -26.30 21.78
CA GLN A 244 -16.51 -25.15 22.50
C GLN A 244 -16.17 -23.84 21.81
N GLU A 245 -14.92 -23.66 21.36
CA GLU A 245 -14.50 -22.46 20.63
C GLU A 245 -15.29 -22.27 19.32
N MET A 246 -15.48 -23.34 18.54
CA MET A 246 -16.24 -23.29 17.28
C MET A 246 -17.73 -23.03 17.51
N ARG A 247 -18.34 -23.67 18.52
CA ARG A 247 -19.74 -23.42 18.91
C ARG A 247 -19.93 -21.97 19.37
N GLY A 248 -19.04 -21.47 20.23
CA GLY A 248 -19.07 -20.09 20.71
C GLY A 248 -18.97 -19.07 19.57
N LYS A 249 -18.13 -19.31 18.54
CA LYS A 249 -18.06 -18.44 17.36
C LYS A 249 -19.37 -18.44 16.56
N ILE A 250 -19.99 -19.60 16.34
CA ILE A 250 -21.28 -19.71 15.63
C ILE A 250 -22.37 -18.97 16.42
N ASP A 251 -22.44 -19.17 17.73
CA ASP A 251 -23.46 -18.56 18.57
C ASP A 251 -23.28 -17.04 18.69
N CYS A 252 -22.03 -16.55 18.73
CA CYS A 252 -21.74 -15.12 18.65
C CYS A 252 -22.23 -14.50 17.33
N ILE A 253 -21.98 -15.17 16.20
CA ILE A 253 -22.45 -14.71 14.89
C ILE A 253 -23.99 -14.70 14.88
N ARG A 254 -24.65 -15.78 15.32
CA ARG A 254 -26.11 -15.85 15.38
C ARG A 254 -26.71 -14.78 16.28
N SER A 255 -26.16 -14.58 17.47
CA SER A 255 -26.61 -13.55 18.42
C SER A 255 -26.51 -12.14 17.82
N ARG A 256 -25.39 -11.83 17.15
CA ARG A 256 -25.20 -10.55 16.45
C ARG A 256 -26.19 -10.37 15.28
N ILE A 257 -26.57 -11.44 14.58
CA ILE A 257 -27.62 -11.41 13.54
C ILE A 257 -28.97 -11.07 14.18
N THR A 258 -29.37 -11.75 15.25
CA THR A 258 -30.68 -11.58 15.90
C THR A 258 -30.82 -10.21 16.59
N THR A 259 -29.73 -9.68 17.15
CA THR A 259 -29.70 -8.38 17.83
C THR A 259 -29.74 -7.22 16.83
N SER A 260 -29.31 -7.44 15.60
CA SER A 260 -29.28 -6.42 14.56
C SER A 260 -30.59 -6.43 13.77
N ASN A 261 -31.11 -5.26 13.42
CA ASN A 261 -32.32 -5.10 12.60
C ASN A 261 -32.02 -5.41 11.11
N MET A 262 -31.49 -6.61 10.86
CA MET A 262 -30.88 -7.06 9.62
C MET A 262 -31.75 -8.15 8.98
N CYS A 263 -31.80 -8.19 7.66
CA CYS A 263 -32.44 -9.29 6.96
C CYS A 263 -31.56 -10.55 6.99
N CYS A 264 -32.07 -11.67 7.48
CA CYS A 264 -31.33 -12.95 7.49
C CYS A 264 -31.15 -13.59 6.08
N ILE A 265 -31.57 -12.92 5.01
CA ILE A 265 -31.40 -13.38 3.62
C ILE A 265 -30.41 -12.49 2.87
N CYS A 266 -30.60 -11.16 2.84
CA CYS A 266 -29.67 -10.26 2.14
C CYS A 266 -28.62 -9.61 3.04
N TYR A 267 -28.77 -9.69 4.36
CA TYR A 267 -27.80 -9.15 5.33
C TYR A 267 -27.58 -7.63 5.22
N GLU A 268 -28.53 -6.94 4.59
CA GLU A 268 -28.64 -5.50 4.52
C GLU A 268 -29.66 -4.99 5.55
N ASP A 269 -29.73 -3.66 5.68
CA ASP A 269 -30.75 -2.98 6.48
C ASP A 269 -32.15 -3.38 5.99
N LEU A 270 -33.07 -3.63 6.93
CA LEU A 270 -34.42 -4.09 6.62
C LEU A 270 -35.24 -3.02 5.88
N ALA A 271 -35.30 -3.12 4.55
CA ALA A 271 -36.32 -2.44 3.76
C ALA A 271 -37.67 -3.17 3.94
N ASN A 272 -38.66 -2.50 4.54
CA ASN A 272 -39.97 -3.07 4.89
C ASN A 272 -39.85 -4.35 5.73
N LYS A 273 -39.55 -4.16 7.03
CA LYS A 273 -39.32 -5.22 8.01
C LYS A 273 -40.50 -6.20 8.06
N SER A 274 -40.20 -7.46 7.73
CA SER A 274 -41.11 -8.59 7.87
C SER A 274 -40.56 -9.53 8.94
N VAL A 275 -41.37 -9.85 9.94
CA VAL A 275 -41.00 -10.76 11.03
C VAL A 275 -41.74 -12.06 10.84
N VAL A 276 -41.03 -13.19 10.92
CA VAL A 276 -41.65 -14.51 10.87
C VAL A 276 -42.05 -14.94 12.29
N PRO A 277 -43.29 -15.41 12.50
CA PRO A 277 -43.79 -15.75 13.84
C PRO A 277 -43.11 -16.99 14.43
N CYS A 278 -42.57 -17.88 13.59
CA CYS A 278 -41.99 -19.15 14.04
C CYS A 278 -40.67 -19.02 14.81
N CYS A 279 -39.87 -17.98 14.55
CA CYS A 279 -38.56 -17.80 15.20
C CYS A 279 -38.22 -16.32 15.45
N SER A 280 -39.18 -15.42 15.24
CA SER A 280 -39.02 -13.96 15.41
C SER A 280 -37.87 -13.33 14.62
N ASN A 281 -37.35 -14.04 13.61
CA ASN A 281 -36.31 -13.52 12.73
C ASN A 281 -36.89 -12.48 11.77
N SER A 282 -36.08 -11.47 11.45
CA SER A 282 -36.48 -10.35 10.60
C SER A 282 -35.91 -10.49 9.19
N TYR A 283 -36.71 -10.12 8.19
CA TYR A 283 -36.36 -10.19 6.77
C TYR A 283 -36.88 -8.97 6.01
N CYS A 284 -36.19 -8.57 4.93
CA CYS A 284 -36.78 -7.67 3.94
C CYS A 284 -37.97 -8.38 3.31
N LEU A 285 -39.10 -7.68 3.14
CA LEU A 285 -40.29 -8.24 2.51
C LEU A 285 -39.97 -8.91 1.16
N LYS A 286 -39.16 -8.24 0.34
CA LYS A 286 -38.67 -8.78 -0.93
C LYS A 286 -37.95 -10.12 -0.74
N CYS A 287 -36.96 -10.16 0.15
CA CYS A 287 -36.15 -11.35 0.36
C CYS A 287 -36.95 -12.56 0.86
N ILE A 288 -37.81 -12.38 1.86
CA ILE A 288 -38.62 -13.49 2.37
C ILE A 288 -39.69 -13.92 1.37
N SER A 289 -40.26 -12.99 0.60
CA SER A 289 -41.21 -13.32 -0.47
C SER A 289 -40.55 -14.18 -1.57
N THR A 290 -39.34 -13.79 -2.03
CA THR A 290 -38.58 -14.55 -3.03
C THR A 290 -38.25 -15.96 -2.53
N TRP A 291 -37.87 -16.10 -1.26
CA TRP A 291 -37.58 -17.41 -0.66
C TRP A 291 -38.83 -18.28 -0.59
N LEU A 292 -39.94 -17.74 -0.08
CA LEU A 292 -41.21 -18.45 0.06
C LEU A 292 -41.83 -18.86 -1.28
N SER A 293 -41.50 -18.16 -2.38
CA SER A 293 -41.85 -18.58 -3.73
C SER A 293 -41.11 -19.85 -4.19
N GLN A 294 -39.95 -20.15 -3.61
CA GLN A 294 -39.15 -21.35 -3.94
C GLN A 294 -39.39 -22.49 -2.95
N LYS A 295 -39.49 -22.17 -1.65
CA LYS A 295 -39.70 -23.13 -0.58
C LYS A 295 -40.61 -22.56 0.51
N ALA A 296 -41.70 -23.27 0.80
CA ALA A 296 -42.66 -22.91 1.85
C ALA A 296 -42.17 -23.24 3.28
N GLU A 297 -40.91 -22.93 3.57
CA GLU A 297 -40.26 -23.17 4.87
C GLU A 297 -39.48 -21.92 5.31
N CYS A 298 -39.39 -21.69 6.61
CA CYS A 298 -38.61 -20.61 7.18
C CYS A 298 -37.10 -20.80 6.86
N PRO A 299 -36.39 -19.79 6.31
CA PRO A 299 -34.96 -19.87 6.01
C PRO A 299 -34.07 -20.22 7.21
N MET A 300 -34.52 -19.88 8.43
CA MET A 300 -33.71 -20.02 9.65
C MET A 300 -34.03 -21.30 10.44
N CYS A 301 -35.30 -21.64 10.61
CA CYS A 301 -35.71 -22.78 11.43
C CYS A 301 -36.38 -23.92 10.66
N LYS A 302 -36.58 -23.79 9.34
CA LYS A 302 -37.25 -24.77 8.46
C LYS A 302 -38.69 -25.11 8.84
N ALA A 303 -39.30 -24.37 9.77
CA ALA A 303 -40.72 -24.51 10.08
C ALA A 303 -41.57 -24.15 8.84
N PRO A 304 -42.70 -24.83 8.60
CA PRO A 304 -43.60 -24.49 7.51
C PRO A 304 -44.07 -23.04 7.68
N LEU A 305 -43.91 -22.24 6.62
CA LEU A 305 -44.18 -20.81 6.63
C LEU A 305 -44.78 -20.40 5.28
N ARG A 306 -45.90 -19.68 5.30
CA ARG A 306 -46.52 -19.11 4.10
C ARG A 306 -46.47 -17.59 4.16
N VAL A 307 -46.63 -16.95 3.00
CA VAL A 307 -46.58 -15.48 2.87
C VAL A 307 -47.63 -14.80 3.77
N ILE A 308 -48.79 -15.43 3.98
CA ILE A 308 -49.86 -14.91 4.85
C ILE A 308 -49.49 -14.90 6.34
N ASP A 309 -48.51 -15.72 6.73
CA ASP A 309 -48.08 -15.85 8.12
C ASP A 309 -47.02 -14.80 8.49
N LEU A 310 -46.64 -13.91 7.55
CA LEU A 310 -45.64 -12.86 7.77
C LEU A 310 -46.23 -11.66 8.52
N LEU A 311 -45.57 -11.23 9.59
CA LEU A 311 -45.89 -9.99 10.30
C LEU A 311 -45.10 -8.85 9.66
N VAL A 312 -45.76 -8.07 8.80
CA VAL A 312 -45.16 -6.88 8.19
C VAL A 312 -45.27 -5.73 9.18
N VAL A 313 -44.13 -5.28 9.70
CA VAL A 313 -44.06 -4.09 10.55
C VAL A 313 -44.07 -2.88 9.61
N GLN A 314 -45.24 -2.26 9.46
CA GLN A 314 -45.34 -0.94 8.84
C GLN A 314 -44.71 0.09 9.79
N GLY A 315 -43.42 0.35 9.61
CA GLY A 315 -42.82 1.57 10.14
C GLY A 315 -43.43 2.79 9.44
N PRO A 316 -43.42 3.98 10.06
CA PRO A 316 -43.77 5.21 9.36
C PRO A 316 -42.94 5.26 8.07
N SER A 317 -43.64 5.47 6.97
CA SER A 317 -43.09 5.50 5.63
C SER A 317 -42.03 6.61 5.54
N THR A 318 -40.77 6.31 5.82
CA THR A 318 -39.68 7.18 5.40
C THR A 318 -39.40 6.90 3.93
N LEU A 319 -40.35 7.30 3.09
CA LEU A 319 -40.03 7.83 1.77
C LEU A 319 -39.25 9.12 2.03
N HIS A 320 -37.95 9.01 2.31
CA HIS A 320 -37.05 10.12 2.02
C HIS A 320 -36.69 10.03 0.54
N ASN A 321 -37.59 10.59 -0.27
CA ASN A 321 -37.15 11.36 -1.42
C ASN A 321 -36.28 12.50 -0.85
N MET A 322 -34.98 12.28 -0.77
CA MET A 322 -34.05 13.40 -0.73
C MET A 322 -33.66 13.68 -2.17
N GLU A 323 -34.36 14.65 -2.73
CA GLU A 323 -33.91 15.38 -3.89
C GLU A 323 -32.48 15.89 -3.67
N SER A 324 -31.67 15.61 -4.68
CA SER A 324 -30.37 16.17 -5.02
C SER A 324 -29.98 17.50 -4.36
N HIS A 325 -29.10 17.42 -3.35
CA HIS A 325 -27.96 18.33 -3.18
C HIS A 325 -26.69 17.47 -3.00
N PRO A 326 -25.50 17.87 -3.49
CA PRO A 326 -24.28 17.07 -3.40
C PRO A 326 -23.82 17.00 -1.93
N ALA A 327 -24.21 15.93 -1.24
CA ALA A 327 -23.98 15.72 0.19
C ALA A 327 -22.49 15.76 0.57
N ASP A 328 -22.20 16.33 1.74
CA ASP A 328 -20.88 16.38 2.35
C ASP A 328 -20.29 15.01 2.68
N LEU A 329 -18.97 14.98 2.95
CA LEU A 329 -18.29 13.81 3.50
C LEU A 329 -18.97 13.41 4.81
N SER A 330 -19.36 12.13 4.92
CA SER A 330 -20.13 11.63 6.07
C SER A 330 -19.83 10.16 6.32
N ASP A 331 -19.92 9.76 7.59
CA ASP A 331 -19.89 8.39 8.08
C ASP A 331 -21.12 7.56 7.71
N ILE A 332 -22.19 8.19 7.21
CA ILE A 332 -23.37 7.52 6.66
C ILE A 332 -23.11 7.06 5.22
N ASN A 333 -22.17 7.68 4.52
CA ASN A 333 -21.84 7.35 3.14
C ASN A 333 -20.96 6.09 3.04
N SER A 334 -21.16 5.31 1.98
CA SER A 334 -20.26 4.20 1.63
C SER A 334 -18.87 4.72 1.21
N LYS A 335 -17.85 3.85 1.23
CA LYS A 335 -16.51 4.20 0.70
C LYS A 335 -16.59 4.70 -0.75
N ALA A 336 -17.41 4.06 -1.59
CA ALA A 336 -17.59 4.48 -2.98
C ALA A 336 -18.21 5.88 -3.10
N LYS A 337 -19.20 6.21 -2.25
CA LYS A 337 -19.85 7.52 -2.28
C LYS A 337 -18.94 8.63 -1.76
N ASN A 338 -18.24 8.39 -0.66
CA ASN A 338 -17.24 9.35 -0.15
C ASN A 338 -16.09 9.55 -1.14
N LEU A 339 -15.64 8.48 -1.82
CA LEU A 339 -14.64 8.58 -2.89
C LEU A 339 -15.13 9.46 -4.04
N GLU A 340 -16.37 9.26 -4.49
CA GLU A 340 -16.98 10.10 -5.52
C GLU A 340 -17.01 11.58 -5.10
N ILE A 341 -17.41 11.88 -3.87
CA ILE A 341 -17.43 13.25 -3.33
C ILE A 341 -16.03 13.87 -3.34
N ILE A 342 -14.99 13.14 -2.89
CA ILE A 342 -13.60 13.61 -2.90
C ILE A 342 -13.16 13.92 -4.34
N LEU A 343 -13.45 13.02 -5.27
CA LEU A 343 -13.05 13.14 -6.66
C LEU A 343 -13.79 14.28 -7.38
N GLN A 344 -15.04 14.56 -7.03
CA GLN A 344 -15.82 15.66 -7.62
C GLN A 344 -15.38 17.04 -7.10
N ARG A 345 -14.87 17.11 -5.86
CA ARG A 345 -14.37 18.35 -5.24
C ARG A 345 -12.92 18.70 -5.62
N ARG A 346 -12.23 17.81 -6.34
CA ARG A 346 -10.82 18.02 -6.70
C ARG A 346 -10.64 19.19 -7.68
N SER A 347 -9.49 19.86 -7.61
CA SER A 347 -9.08 20.82 -8.63
C SER A 347 -8.81 20.11 -9.96
N LYS A 348 -9.04 20.78 -11.10
CA LYS A 348 -8.77 20.20 -12.43
C LYS A 348 -7.31 19.78 -12.63
N ASP A 349 -6.37 20.45 -11.97
CA ASP A 349 -4.94 20.12 -12.01
C ASP A 349 -4.51 19.09 -10.95
N ALA A 350 -5.45 18.55 -10.17
CA ALA A 350 -5.14 17.56 -9.14
C ALA A 350 -4.65 16.26 -9.77
N LYS A 351 -3.55 15.73 -9.21
CA LYS A 351 -2.95 14.46 -9.60
C LYS A 351 -3.09 13.49 -8.44
N VAL A 352 -3.95 12.49 -8.62
CA VAL A 352 -4.46 11.64 -7.55
C VAL A 352 -3.91 10.23 -7.67
N LEU A 353 -3.41 9.68 -6.57
CA LEU A 353 -3.05 8.27 -6.47
C LEU A 353 -4.02 7.55 -5.54
N ILE A 354 -4.63 6.47 -6.00
CA ILE A 354 -5.53 5.63 -5.19
C ILE A 354 -4.83 4.30 -4.92
N PHE A 355 -4.66 3.97 -3.64
CA PHE A 355 -3.94 2.79 -3.18
C PHE A 355 -4.89 1.72 -2.63
N SER A 356 -4.62 0.48 -3.03
CA SER A 356 -5.20 -0.71 -2.43
C SER A 356 -4.28 -1.92 -2.63
N SER A 357 -4.05 -2.71 -1.58
CA SER A 357 -3.38 -4.02 -1.68
C SER A 357 -4.13 -5.04 -2.54
N PHE A 358 -5.39 -4.78 -2.88
CA PHE A 358 -6.29 -5.72 -3.56
C PHE A 358 -6.68 -5.19 -4.94
N ASP A 359 -6.35 -5.94 -6.00
CA ASP A 359 -6.61 -5.55 -7.39
C ASP A 359 -8.11 -5.42 -7.68
N ARG A 360 -8.97 -6.27 -7.11
CA ARG A 360 -10.43 -6.19 -7.32
C ARG A 360 -11.04 -4.93 -6.71
N ALA A 361 -10.55 -4.48 -5.57
CA ALA A 361 -10.96 -3.20 -5.00
C ALA A 361 -10.60 -2.04 -5.94
N LEU A 362 -9.43 -2.08 -6.60
CA LEU A 362 -9.07 -1.12 -7.63
C LEU A 362 -9.95 -1.25 -8.87
N SER A 363 -10.39 -2.45 -9.26
CA SER A 363 -11.38 -2.65 -10.34
C SER A 363 -12.71 -1.96 -10.03
N ASN A 364 -13.22 -2.11 -8.81
CA ASN A 364 -14.45 -1.45 -8.37
C ASN A 364 -14.31 0.09 -8.41
N VAL A 365 -13.17 0.61 -7.96
CA VAL A 365 -12.86 2.05 -8.10
C VAL A 365 -12.77 2.48 -9.56
N GLY A 366 -12.16 1.66 -10.43
CA GLY A 366 -12.12 1.92 -11.87
C GLY A 366 -13.51 2.11 -12.48
N GLN A 367 -14.50 1.32 -12.05
CA GLN A 367 -15.89 1.48 -12.48
C GLN A 367 -16.48 2.82 -12.02
N VAL A 368 -16.23 3.23 -10.77
CA VAL A 368 -16.68 4.53 -10.23
C VAL A 368 -16.02 5.70 -10.97
N LEU A 369 -14.75 5.57 -11.35
CA LEU A 369 -14.02 6.58 -12.12
C LEU A 369 -14.56 6.68 -13.55
N ALA A 370 -14.83 5.54 -14.19
CA ALA A 370 -15.40 5.48 -15.53
C ALA A 370 -16.81 6.09 -15.59
N SER A 371 -17.67 5.80 -14.61
CA SER A 371 -19.03 6.38 -14.56
C SER A 371 -19.04 7.89 -14.35
N ASN A 372 -18.00 8.44 -13.72
CA ASN A 372 -17.80 9.87 -13.51
C ASN A 372 -16.94 10.53 -14.62
N ASN A 373 -16.63 9.81 -15.71
CA ASN A 373 -15.82 10.29 -16.84
C ASN A 373 -14.43 10.83 -16.42
N ILE A 374 -13.79 10.17 -15.46
CA ILE A 374 -12.45 10.53 -14.95
C ILE A 374 -11.41 9.68 -15.67
N LYS A 375 -10.38 10.31 -16.25
CA LYS A 375 -9.26 9.60 -16.89
C LYS A 375 -8.38 8.93 -15.83
N TYR A 376 -8.26 7.60 -15.92
CA TYR A 376 -7.47 6.81 -14.97
C TYR A 376 -6.67 5.70 -15.65
N SER A 377 -5.64 5.21 -14.96
CA SER A 377 -4.85 4.05 -15.40
C SER A 377 -4.37 3.24 -14.20
N TYR A 378 -4.19 1.93 -14.41
CA TYR A 378 -3.51 1.07 -13.45
C TYR A 378 -1.99 1.24 -13.57
N LEU A 379 -1.31 1.31 -12.44
CA LEU A 379 0.15 1.30 -12.38
C LEU A 379 0.65 -0.14 -12.27
N LYS A 380 0.59 -0.86 -13.39
CA LYS A 380 1.00 -2.28 -13.51
C LYS A 380 1.77 -2.49 -14.80
N GLY A 381 2.69 -3.45 -14.81
CA GLY A 381 3.42 -3.86 -16.01
C GLY A 381 4.93 -3.73 -15.87
N ASN A 382 5.62 -3.75 -17.01
CA ASN A 382 7.08 -3.61 -17.04
C ASN A 382 7.53 -2.16 -16.78
N GLN A 383 8.83 -1.96 -16.52
CA GLN A 383 9.39 -0.64 -16.20
C GLN A 383 9.10 0.42 -17.28
N HIS A 384 9.09 0.03 -18.56
CA HIS A 384 8.79 0.95 -19.65
C HIS A 384 7.34 1.43 -19.62
N GLN A 385 6.38 0.52 -19.43
CA GLN A 385 4.96 0.84 -19.30
C GLN A 385 4.72 1.75 -18.10
N ILE A 386 5.29 1.40 -16.95
CA ILE A 386 5.19 2.21 -15.73
C ILE A 386 5.74 3.62 -15.97
N SER A 387 6.91 3.75 -16.59
CA SER A 387 7.52 5.06 -16.88
C SER A 387 6.68 5.92 -17.83
N SER A 388 5.99 5.29 -18.80
CA SER A 388 5.10 5.97 -19.74
C SER A 388 3.86 6.50 -19.04
N VAL A 389 3.18 5.64 -18.26
CA VAL A 389 1.98 5.99 -17.49
C VAL A 389 2.27 7.13 -16.52
N LEU A 390 3.43 7.13 -15.88
CA LEU A 390 3.82 8.20 -14.96
C LEU A 390 4.14 9.52 -15.65
N LYS A 391 4.73 9.47 -16.85
CA LYS A 391 4.91 10.67 -17.68
C LYS A 391 3.55 11.24 -18.07
N GLN A 392 2.61 10.39 -18.49
CA GLN A 392 1.24 10.81 -18.79
C GLN A 392 0.52 11.39 -17.58
N HIS A 393 0.71 10.83 -16.38
CA HIS A 393 0.17 11.38 -15.14
C HIS A 393 0.84 12.71 -14.75
N SER A 394 2.15 12.85 -14.97
CA SER A 394 2.92 14.02 -14.56
C SER A 394 2.84 15.21 -15.52
N GLN A 395 2.60 14.97 -16.80
CA GLN A 395 2.71 15.95 -17.89
C GLN A 395 1.53 15.90 -18.87
N GLY A 396 0.63 14.92 -18.76
CA GLY A 396 -0.52 14.76 -19.63
C GLY A 396 -1.84 14.78 -18.87
N ASP A 397 -2.88 14.33 -19.57
CA ASP A 397 -4.28 14.38 -19.14
C ASP A 397 -4.70 13.26 -18.18
N LEU A 398 -3.76 12.48 -17.67
CA LEU A 398 -4.09 11.37 -16.78
C LEU A 398 -4.20 11.90 -15.34
N ASP A 399 -5.41 11.88 -14.78
CA ASP A 399 -5.71 12.49 -13.48
C ASP A 399 -5.47 11.53 -12.31
N VAL A 400 -5.83 10.25 -12.52
CA VAL A 400 -5.86 9.26 -11.44
C VAL A 400 -5.02 8.04 -11.79
N LEU A 401 -4.18 7.60 -10.86
CA LEU A 401 -3.51 6.30 -10.94
C LEU A 401 -3.99 5.35 -9.85
N LEU A 402 -4.31 4.13 -10.25
CA LEU A 402 -4.67 3.02 -9.37
C LEU A 402 -3.42 2.19 -9.09
N VAL A 403 -3.03 2.11 -7.82
CA VAL A 403 -1.74 1.52 -7.43
C VAL A 403 -1.95 0.41 -6.41
N ASN A 404 -1.41 -0.77 -6.72
CA ASN A 404 -1.25 -1.85 -5.76
C ASN A 404 0.19 -1.87 -5.23
N PRO A 405 0.42 -1.60 -3.93
CA PRO A 405 1.77 -1.60 -3.36
C PRO A 405 2.55 -2.90 -3.56
N ALA A 406 1.88 -4.06 -3.61
CA ALA A 406 2.54 -5.35 -3.82
C ALA A 406 3.17 -5.48 -5.22
N ASN A 407 2.55 -4.85 -6.22
CA ASN A 407 3.06 -4.80 -7.60
C ASN A 407 4.06 -3.65 -7.81
N TYR A 408 4.32 -2.87 -6.75
CA TYR A 408 5.02 -1.60 -6.81
C TYR A 408 6.41 -1.71 -6.15
N GLY A 409 7.32 -2.40 -6.84
CA GLY A 409 8.71 -2.64 -6.36
C GLY A 409 9.75 -1.63 -6.84
N CYS A 410 9.42 -0.73 -7.77
CA CYS A 410 10.39 0.16 -8.39
C CYS A 410 10.51 1.50 -7.64
N GLY A 411 11.73 2.04 -7.52
CA GLY A 411 12.08 3.33 -6.90
C GLY A 411 11.53 4.56 -7.64
N ILE A 412 10.23 4.65 -7.84
CA ILE A 412 9.62 5.62 -8.74
C ILE A 412 9.27 6.91 -8.02
N ASN A 413 9.47 8.03 -8.71
CA ASN A 413 9.25 9.39 -8.23
C ASN A 413 7.81 9.87 -8.53
N MET A 414 7.08 10.31 -7.50
CA MET A 414 5.69 10.78 -7.57
C MET A 414 5.54 12.21 -7.01
N GLU A 415 6.58 13.04 -7.15
CA GLU A 415 6.64 14.42 -6.64
C GLU A 415 5.49 15.34 -7.06
N LYS A 416 4.83 15.08 -8.21
CA LYS A 416 3.70 15.89 -8.70
C LYS A 416 2.33 15.50 -8.16
N THR A 417 2.23 14.40 -7.42
CA THR A 417 0.95 13.96 -6.82
C THR A 417 0.47 14.98 -5.79
N THR A 418 -0.76 15.46 -5.91
CA THR A 418 -1.38 16.39 -4.95
C THR A 418 -2.13 15.66 -3.85
N ASP A 419 -2.77 14.54 -4.20
CA ASP A 419 -3.65 13.80 -3.31
C ASP A 419 -3.34 12.30 -3.37
N ILE A 420 -3.23 11.67 -2.20
CA ILE A 420 -3.14 10.22 -2.03
C ILE A 420 -4.43 9.77 -1.35
N ILE A 421 -5.07 8.73 -1.87
CA ILE A 421 -6.27 8.14 -1.30
C ILE A 421 -5.99 6.68 -0.95
N MET A 422 -6.13 6.32 0.32
CA MET A 422 -5.99 4.95 0.82
C MET A 422 -7.38 4.36 1.08
N LEU A 423 -7.72 3.28 0.38
CA LEU A 423 -9.05 2.66 0.45
C LEU A 423 -9.28 1.80 1.70
N HIS A 424 -8.20 1.43 2.39
CA HIS A 424 -8.21 0.67 3.63
C HIS A 424 -6.92 0.96 4.39
N LYS A 425 -6.85 0.51 5.64
CA LYS A 425 -5.66 0.65 6.46
C LYS A 425 -4.51 -0.20 5.93
N PHE A 426 -3.36 0.44 5.72
CA PHE A 426 -2.10 -0.24 5.41
C PHE A 426 -1.26 -0.44 6.66
N ASP A 427 -0.28 -1.34 6.56
CA ASP A 427 0.79 -1.40 7.54
C ASP A 427 1.62 -0.11 7.49
N THR A 428 2.07 0.35 8.66
CA THR A 428 2.79 1.61 8.82
C THR A 428 4.04 1.72 7.94
N GLU A 429 4.72 0.60 7.68
CA GLU A 429 5.90 0.56 6.81
C GLU A 429 5.54 0.81 5.34
N ILE A 430 4.51 0.13 4.83
CA ILE A 430 4.00 0.31 3.47
C ILE A 430 3.49 1.74 3.29
N GLU A 431 2.73 2.24 4.27
CA GLU A 431 2.20 3.60 4.28
C GLU A 431 3.33 4.65 4.18
N ARG A 432 4.33 4.56 5.08
CA ARG A 432 5.50 5.46 5.05
C ARG A 432 6.25 5.37 3.74
N GLN A 433 6.41 4.17 3.19
CA GLN A 433 7.11 3.98 1.93
C GLN A 433 6.34 4.60 0.76
N VAL A 434 5.01 4.48 0.74
CA VAL A 434 4.14 5.08 -0.28
C VAL A 434 4.16 6.60 -0.18
N ILE A 435 3.92 7.15 1.01
CA ILE A 435 3.89 8.60 1.24
C ILE A 435 5.25 9.21 0.94
N GLY A 436 6.36 8.60 1.39
CA GLY A 436 7.71 9.11 1.16
C GLY A 436 8.14 9.13 -0.32
N ARG A 437 7.42 8.43 -1.21
CA ARG A 437 7.67 8.50 -2.66
C ARG A 437 6.99 9.69 -3.33
N ALA A 438 5.91 10.19 -2.74
CA ALA A 438 5.23 11.40 -3.18
C ALA A 438 5.73 12.65 -2.43
N HIS A 439 6.04 12.51 -1.14
CA HIS A 439 6.51 13.58 -0.25
C HIS A 439 8.04 13.69 -0.31
N ARG A 440 8.53 14.34 -1.37
CA ARG A 440 9.96 14.59 -1.58
C ARG A 440 10.30 16.09 -1.56
N TYR A 441 11.58 16.40 -1.38
CA TYR A 441 12.09 17.76 -1.35
C TYR A 441 11.83 18.48 -2.70
N GLY A 442 11.55 19.78 -2.67
CA GLY A 442 11.30 20.58 -3.86
C GLY A 442 9.84 20.64 -4.33
N ARG A 443 8.90 20.09 -3.56
CA ARG A 443 7.46 20.26 -3.83
C ARG A 443 7.03 21.71 -3.63
N GLY A 444 6.32 22.25 -4.62
CA GLY A 444 5.69 23.57 -4.54
C GLY A 444 4.28 23.56 -3.92
N SER A 445 3.72 22.37 -3.65
CA SER A 445 2.37 22.21 -3.11
C SER A 445 2.31 21.18 -1.99
N GLU A 446 1.40 21.41 -1.04
CA GLU A 446 1.10 20.48 0.03
C GLU A 446 0.64 19.12 -0.52
N LEU A 447 0.91 18.06 0.24
CA LEU A 447 0.43 16.71 -0.06
C LEU A 447 -0.72 16.40 0.89
N ARG A 448 -1.88 16.07 0.33
CA ARG A 448 -3.03 15.60 1.10
C ARG A 448 -3.12 14.08 1.05
N VAL A 449 -3.34 13.45 2.20
CA VAL A 449 -3.54 12.00 2.31
C VAL A 449 -4.90 11.73 2.91
N TRP A 450 -5.77 11.10 2.13
CA TRP A 450 -7.13 10.74 2.48
C TRP A 450 -7.19 9.26 2.86
N TYR A 451 -7.76 8.96 4.02
CA TYR A 451 -7.96 7.59 4.48
C TYR A 451 -9.46 7.30 4.50
N LEU A 452 -9.93 6.42 3.63
CA LEU A 452 -11.33 5.96 3.63
C LEU A 452 -11.40 4.70 4.47
N LEU A 453 -11.78 4.86 5.74
CA LEU A 453 -11.71 3.81 6.74
C LEU A 453 -13.10 3.46 7.27
N TYR A 454 -13.30 2.18 7.56
CA TYR A 454 -14.40 1.74 8.41
C TYR A 454 -14.06 1.93 9.89
N GLU A 455 -15.06 1.83 10.75
CA GLU A 455 -14.92 2.07 12.20
C GLU A 455 -13.87 1.14 12.84
N ASN A 456 -13.86 -0.14 12.44
CA ASN A 456 -12.90 -1.14 12.91
C ASN A 456 -11.44 -0.87 12.48
N GLU A 457 -11.23 -0.03 11.47
CA GLU A 457 -9.90 0.34 10.97
C GLU A 457 -9.36 1.61 11.64
N CYS A 458 -10.25 2.45 12.16
CA CYS A 458 -9.90 3.74 12.74
C CYS A 458 -8.96 3.56 13.94
N PRO A 459 -7.93 4.42 14.09
CA PRO A 459 -7.12 4.42 15.30
C PRO A 459 -8.03 4.70 16.50
N VAL A 460 -7.90 3.90 17.55
CA VAL A 460 -8.61 4.12 18.81
C VAL A 460 -8.12 5.47 19.34
N SER A 461 -9.01 6.44 19.46
CA SER A 461 -8.70 7.73 20.08
C SER A 461 -8.36 7.47 21.54
N SER A 462 -7.08 7.64 21.88
CA SER A 462 -6.50 7.53 23.22
C SER A 462 -7.13 8.53 24.20
#